data_AF-A0A848P677-F1
#
_entry.id   AF-A0A848P677-F1
#
_cell.length_a   1.000
_cell.length_b   1.000
_cell.length_c   1.000
_cell.angle_alpha   90.00
_cell.angle_beta   90.00
_cell.angle_gamma   90.00
#
_symmetry.space_group_name_H-M   'P 1'
#
loop_
_entity.id
_entity.type
_entity.pdbx_description
1 polymer ?
#
loop_
_entity_poly.entity_id
_entity_poly.type
_entity_poly.pdbx_seq_one_letter_code
_entity_poly.pdbx_strand_id
1 'polypeptide(L)' 'MSFNGYEELGSFEACTSAARERRRASLVDLRNELFCAARASRHAGSTGYLGTYEALLPLFQQMLGAPTTSA' A
#
# COMPACT_ATOMS: atom_id res chain seq x y z
N MET A 1 -5.26 -5.20 -9.12
CA MET A 1 -5.43 -4.74 -7.73
C MET A 1 -6.91 -4.43 -7.53
N SER A 2 -7.60 -5.09 -6.60
CA SER A 2 -9.05 -4.89 -6.34
C SER A 2 -9.35 -3.83 -5.28
N PHE A 3 -8.33 -3.28 -4.62
CA PHE A 3 -8.49 -2.23 -3.61
C PHE A 3 -8.56 -0.85 -4.27
N ASN A 4 -9.53 -0.02 -3.87
CA ASN A 4 -9.65 1.36 -4.29
C ASN A 4 -9.57 2.30 -3.07
N GLY A 5 -8.43 2.97 -2.89
CA GLY A 5 -8.21 3.85 -1.74
C GLY A 5 -9.17 5.03 -1.66
N TYR A 6 -9.82 5.43 -2.77
CA TYR A 6 -10.81 6.51 -2.75
C TYR A 6 -12.14 6.09 -2.16
N GLU A 7 -12.55 4.85 -2.40
CA GLU A 7 -13.78 4.30 -1.83
C GLU A 7 -13.58 3.99 -0.34
N GLU A 8 -12.43 3.44 0.00
CA GLU A 8 -12.10 3.01 1.38
C GLU A 8 -11.86 4.19 2.33
N LEU A 9 -11.27 5.29 1.83
CA LEU A 9 -10.94 6.48 2.64
C LEU A 9 -11.80 7.71 2.29
N GLY A 10 -12.75 7.55 1.38
CA GLY A 10 -13.78 8.54 1.04
C GLY A 10 -13.34 9.67 0.11
N SER A 11 -12.04 9.93 -0.08
CA SER A 11 -11.58 10.97 -1.01
C SER A 11 -10.15 10.78 -1.51
N PHE A 12 -9.80 11.51 -2.57
CA PHE A 12 -8.42 11.59 -3.07
C PHE A 12 -7.46 12.16 -2.02
N GLU A 13 -7.87 13.21 -1.31
CA GLU A 13 -7.04 13.86 -0.30
C GLU A 13 -6.80 12.95 0.91
N ALA A 14 -7.84 12.30 1.44
CA ALA A 14 -7.72 11.37 2.55
C ALA A 14 -6.84 10.17 2.17
N CYS A 15 -7.06 9.60 0.98
CA CYS A 15 -6.25 8.53 0.42
C CYS A 15 -4.76 8.91 0.33
N THR A 16 -4.44 10.06 -0.25
CA THR A 16 -3.05 10.49 -0.42
C THR A 16 -2.40 10.95 0.88
N SER A 17 -3.13 11.57 1.81
CA SER A 17 -2.62 11.93 3.13
C SER A 17 -2.26 10.67 3.93
N ALA A 18 -3.17 9.70 4.01
CA ALA A 18 -2.93 8.45 4.73
C ALA A 18 -1.73 7.66 4.16
N ALA A 19 -1.57 7.63 2.84
CA ALA A 19 -0.41 6.99 2.20
C ALA A 19 0.92 7.72 2.51
N ARG A 20 0.90 9.05 2.70
CA ARG A 20 2.09 9.84 3.07
C ARG A 20 2.45 9.71 4.54
N GLU A 21 1.47 9.54 5.42
CA GLU A 21 1.68 9.31 6.85
C GLU A 21 2.41 8.00 7.14
N ARG A 22 2.24 6.98 6.28
CA ARG A 22 2.87 5.65 6.42
C ARG A 22 2.66 5.05 7.82
N ARG A 23 1.48 5.23 8.39
CA ARG A 23 1.10 4.71 9.72
C ARG A 23 1.26 3.18 9.80
N ARG A 24 0.93 2.47 8.71
CA ARG A 24 1.13 1.02 8.54
C ARG A 24 0.61 0.18 9.72
N ALA A 25 -0.50 0.60 10.33
CA ALA A 25 -1.08 -0.02 11.53
C ALA A 25 -2.22 -1.00 11.20
N SER A 26 -2.72 -0.98 9.96
CA SER A 26 -3.76 -1.88 9.47
C SER A 26 -3.49 -2.35 8.04
N LEU A 27 -4.17 -3.42 7.62
CA LEU A 27 -4.14 -3.87 6.22
C LEU A 27 -4.66 -2.79 5.25
N VAL A 28 -5.59 -1.94 5.69
CA VAL A 28 -6.08 -0.80 4.90
C VAL A 28 -4.95 0.19 4.65
N ASP A 29 -4.14 0.51 5.66
CA ASP A 29 -3.00 1.41 5.51
C ASP A 29 -1.99 0.87 4.47
N LEU A 30 -1.64 -0.42 4.57
CA LEU A 30 -0.68 -1.05 3.64
C LEU A 30 -1.22 -1.09 2.22
N ARG A 31 -2.50 -1.47 2.05
CA ARG A 31 -3.15 -1.53 0.73
C ARG A 31 -3.27 -0.13 0.12
N ASN A 32 -3.55 0.87 0.93
CA ASN A 32 -3.63 2.25 0.47
C ASN A 32 -2.27 2.82 0.05
N GLU A 33 -1.20 2.56 0.81
CA GLU A 33 0.17 2.93 0.41
C GLU A 33 0.55 2.31 -0.93
N LEU A 34 0.28 1.01 -1.11
CA LEU A 34 0.52 0.31 -2.39
C LEU A 34 -0.37 0.84 -3.52
N PHE A 35 -1.62 1.19 -3.24
CA PHE A 35 -2.55 1.73 -4.23
C PHE A 35 -2.05 3.09 -4.77
N CYS A 36 -1.64 3.98 -3.87
CA CYS A 36 -1.06 5.27 -4.25
C CYS A 36 0.22 5.09 -5.05
N ALA A 37 1.12 4.18 -4.66
CA ALA A 37 2.35 3.89 -5.38
C ALA A 37 2.08 3.32 -6.79
N ALA A 38 1.12 2.38 -6.91
CA ALA A 38 0.70 1.82 -8.20
C ALA A 38 0.11 2.90 -9.12
N ARG A 39 -0.71 3.80 -8.58
CA ARG A 39 -1.27 4.91 -9.35
C ARG A 39 -0.18 5.88 -9.82
N ALA A 40 0.73 6.28 -8.94
CA ALA A 40 1.84 7.16 -9.29
C ALA A 40 2.74 6.53 -10.37
N SER A 41 3.05 5.23 -10.22
CA SER A 41 3.85 4.48 -11.19
C SER A 41 3.17 4.39 -12.54
N ARG A 42 1.84 4.16 -12.58
CA ARG A 42 1.06 4.18 -13.83
C ARG A 42 1.09 5.55 -14.51
N HIS A 43 0.97 6.64 -13.75
CA HIS A 43 1.06 7.99 -14.32
C HIS A 43 2.47 8.30 -14.85
N ALA A 44 3.51 7.78 -14.19
CA ALA A 44 4.91 7.98 -14.60
C ALA A 44 5.41 6.96 -15.64
N GLY A 45 4.63 5.94 -15.99
CA GLY A 45 5.07 4.84 -16.86
C GLY A 45 6.19 3.99 -16.25
N SER A 46 6.25 3.86 -14.92
CA SER A 46 7.31 3.14 -14.21
C SER A 46 6.78 1.94 -13.41
N THR A 47 7.70 1.18 -12.82
CA THR A 47 7.41 0.02 -11.94
C THR A 47 7.71 0.31 -10.47
N GLY A 48 7.76 1.58 -10.05
CA GLY A 48 8.12 1.98 -8.69
C GLY A 48 7.27 1.34 -7.58
N TYR A 49 6.04 0.93 -7.90
CA TYR A 49 5.16 0.19 -7.01
C TYR A 49 5.72 -1.17 -6.57
N LEU A 50 6.61 -1.80 -7.34
CA LEU A 50 7.26 -3.06 -6.96
C LEU A 50 8.14 -2.87 -5.73
N GLY A 51 8.96 -1.82 -5.69
CA GLY A 51 9.78 -1.51 -4.52
C GLY A 51 8.93 -1.14 -3.30
N THR A 52 7.78 -0.49 -3.50
CA THR A 52 6.81 -0.30 -2.41
C THR A 52 6.23 -1.62 -1.93
N TYR A 53 5.85 -2.52 -2.84
CA TYR A 53 5.33 -3.84 -2.46
C TYR A 53 6.36 -4.66 -1.68
N GLU A 54 7.61 -4.72 -2.13
CA GLU A 54 8.71 -5.40 -1.42
C GLU A 54 8.89 -4.85 0.00
N ALA A 55 8.86 -3.52 0.17
CA ALA A 55 8.99 -2.89 1.48
C ALA A 55 7.80 -3.19 2.42
N LEU A 56 6.58 -3.36 1.87
CA LEU A 56 5.38 -3.65 2.66
C LEU A 56 5.13 -5.14 2.86
N LEU A 57 5.78 -6.02 2.08
CA LEU A 57 5.54 -7.46 2.08
C LEU A 57 5.69 -8.10 3.48
N PRO A 58 6.74 -7.79 4.29
CA PRO A 58 6.85 -8.36 5.64
C PRO A 58 5.68 -7.96 6.55
N LEU A 59 5.18 -6.73 6.41
CA LEU A 59 4.05 -6.23 7.20
C LEU A 59 2.74 -6.90 6.77
N PHE A 60 2.54 -7.11 5.47
CA PHE A 60 1.42 -7.89 4.95
C PHE A 60 1.46 -9.32 5.49
N GLN A 61 2.61 -9.97 5.48
CA GLN A 61 2.76 -11.33 6.00
C GLN A 61 2.41 -11.39 7.49
N GLN A 62 2.94 -10.48 8.30
CA GLN A 62 2.65 -10.38 9.72
C GLN A 62 1.13 -10.21 9.99
N MET A 63 0.48 -9.30 9.26
CA MET A 63 -0.95 -9.00 9.47
C MET A 63 -1.90 -10.08 8.93
N LEU A 64 -1.49 -10.82 7.91
CA LEU A 64 -2.27 -11.92 7.33
C LEU A 64 -2.01 -13.25 8.04
N GLY A 65 -1.13 -13.27 9.05
CA GLY A 65 -0.72 -14.51 9.74
C GLY A 65 0.05 -15.46 8.83
N ALA A 66 0.62 -14.97 7.73
CA ALA A 66 1.51 -15.78 6.91
C ALA A 66 2.83 -16.00 7.67
N PRO A 67 3.43 -17.20 7.58
CA PRO A 67 4.74 -17.42 8.18
C PRO A 67 5.71 -16.41 7.57
N THR A 68 6.21 -15.49 8.40
CA THR A 68 7.41 -14.73 8.07
C THR A 68 8.50 -15.75 7.84
N THR A 69 8.90 -15.96 6.59
CA THR A 69 10.11 -16.72 6.27
C THR A 69 11.28 -15.96 6.88
N SER A 70 11.62 -16.31 8.12
CA SER A 70 12.88 -15.93 8.73
C SER A 70 14.00 -16.51 7.85
N ALA A 71 14.77 -15.64 7.23
CA ALA A 71 16.04 -15.99 6.60
C ALA A 71 17.09 -16.28 7.67
#